data_AF-A0A961T5Q9-F1
#
_entry.id   AF-A0A961T5Q9-F1
#
_cell.length_a   1.000
_cell.length_b   1.000
_cell.length_c   1.000
_cell.angle_alpha   90.00
_cell.angle_beta   90.00
_cell.angle_gamma   90.00
#
_symmetry.space_group_name_H-M   'P 1'
#
loop_
_entity.id
_entity.type
_entity.pdbx_description
1 polymer ?
#
loop_
_entity_poly.entity_id
_entity_poly.type
_entity_poly.pdbx_seq_one_letter_code
_entity_poly.pdbx_strand_id
1 'polypeptide(L)'
;PIDFAYAVHTDVGDTCVGCKVNGRIMPLVTELKNGDEVEIIRSKAQVPPAAWENVVVTGKARSAIRRATRNAIRKQYSGLGTRILERAFERAGKTFSKDALKPGLNRLARKEVEDVLASVGRGELSSPDVMKAVFPDYKDERVTHPPKEREEGWFNMRNAAGMLFQIPGRSSRKTKKQAQKQGEAVPIRGVTGDLPVRFAPEGAVPGDRIVGILQPGSGITIYPIQSPSLTAYDDQPDRWIDVRWDIDEDTKERFPARVSVTAINEPGSLANIAQVVAANDANIHMLSMVRTAPDFTEMIIDLEVWDLKQLNRLLSQLKEHASVSDARRVNG
;
A
#
# COMPACT_ATOMS: atom_id res chain seq x y z
N PRO A 1 -5.29 -22.79 27.72
CA PRO A 1 -6.61 -22.45 28.34
C PRO A 1 -7.68 -21.98 27.33
N ILE A 2 -7.33 -21.30 26.23
CA ILE A 2 -8.28 -20.92 25.17
C ILE A 2 -8.98 -22.16 24.58
N ASP A 3 -8.21 -23.21 24.26
CA ASP A 3 -8.77 -24.48 23.77
C ASP A 3 -9.77 -25.09 24.76
N PHE A 4 -9.48 -25.00 26.06
CA PHE A 4 -10.39 -25.48 27.11
C PHE A 4 -11.69 -24.68 27.14
N ALA A 5 -11.62 -23.35 27.01
CA ALA A 5 -12.81 -22.49 26.94
C ALA A 5 -13.73 -22.89 25.77
N TYR A 6 -13.16 -23.13 24.58
CA TYR A 6 -13.91 -23.61 23.40
C TYR A 6 -14.35 -25.08 23.50
N ALA A 7 -13.64 -25.91 24.26
CA ALA A 7 -14.06 -27.27 24.54
C ALA A 7 -15.37 -27.26 25.35
N VAL A 8 -15.45 -26.43 26.40
CA VAL A 8 -16.63 -26.25 27.25
C VAL A 8 -17.80 -25.69 26.44
N HIS A 9 -17.66 -24.52 25.82
CA HIS A 9 -18.70 -23.94 24.97
C HIS A 9 -18.14 -22.83 24.06
N THR A 10 -18.68 -22.68 22.85
CA THR A 10 -18.25 -21.63 21.91
C THR A 10 -18.38 -20.24 22.52
N ASP A 11 -19.53 -19.92 23.13
CA ASP A 11 -19.74 -18.61 23.80
C ASP A 11 -18.79 -18.37 24.98
N VAL A 12 -18.28 -19.42 25.63
CA VAL A 12 -17.29 -19.27 26.71
C VAL A 12 -15.94 -18.89 26.11
N GLY A 13 -15.56 -19.52 25.00
CA GLY A 13 -14.37 -19.15 24.23
C GLY A 13 -14.46 -17.74 23.63
N ASP A 14 -15.57 -17.40 22.98
CA ASP A 14 -15.74 -16.11 22.29
C ASP A 14 -15.74 -14.92 23.26
N THR A 15 -16.24 -15.12 24.47
CA THR A 15 -16.24 -14.09 25.53
C THR A 15 -15.03 -14.17 26.47
N CYS A 16 -14.07 -15.05 26.22
CA CYS A 16 -12.90 -15.22 27.09
C CYS A 16 -12.00 -13.97 27.04
N VAL A 17 -11.61 -13.47 28.22
CA VAL A 17 -10.68 -12.33 28.37
C VAL A 17 -9.40 -12.75 29.09
N GLY A 18 -9.51 -13.71 30.01
CA GLY A 18 -8.39 -14.21 30.80
C GLY A 18 -8.69 -15.57 31.42
N CYS A 19 -7.70 -16.14 32.10
CA CYS A 19 -7.87 -17.36 32.85
C CYS A 19 -7.10 -17.31 34.18
N LYS A 20 -7.60 -18.07 35.16
CA LYS A 20 -6.82 -18.49 36.32
C LYS A 20 -6.62 -20.00 36.27
N VAL A 21 -5.43 -20.43 36.68
CA VAL A 21 -5.09 -21.84 36.81
C VAL A 21 -4.66 -22.06 38.26
N ASN A 22 -5.32 -22.97 38.98
CA ASN A 22 -5.10 -23.24 40.40
C ASN A 22 -5.12 -21.94 41.25
N GLY A 23 -6.10 -21.06 41.01
CA GLY A 23 -6.31 -19.80 41.71
C GLY A 23 -5.40 -18.63 41.29
N ARG A 24 -4.39 -18.83 40.43
CA ARG A 24 -3.47 -17.77 39.98
C ARG A 24 -3.78 -17.31 38.55
N ILE A 25 -3.73 -16.00 38.29
CA ILE A 25 -3.90 -15.44 36.94
C ILE A 25 -2.73 -15.88 36.06
N MET A 26 -3.04 -16.46 34.90
CA MET A 26 -2.05 -16.95 33.95
C MET A 26 -2.32 -16.42 32.54
N PRO A 27 -1.29 -16.29 31.68
CA PRO A 27 -1.47 -15.96 30.28
C PRO A 27 -2.39 -16.96 29.54
N LEU A 28 -3.17 -16.47 28.58
CA LEU A 28 -4.07 -17.31 27.78
C LEU A 28 -3.34 -18.31 26.85
N VAL A 29 -2.04 -18.14 26.66
CA VAL A 29 -1.16 -19.03 25.89
C VAL A 29 -0.61 -20.21 26.71
N THR A 30 -0.87 -20.26 28.03
CA THR A 30 -0.30 -21.28 28.91
C THR A 30 -0.83 -22.69 28.60
N GLU A 31 0.08 -23.65 28.44
CA GLU A 31 -0.28 -25.06 28.27
C GLU A 31 -0.85 -25.63 29.58
N LEU A 32 -1.97 -26.34 29.48
CA LEU A 32 -2.65 -26.95 30.62
C LEU A 32 -2.10 -28.36 30.89
N LYS A 33 -2.00 -28.74 32.16
CA LYS A 33 -1.63 -30.09 32.59
C LYS A 33 -2.84 -30.83 33.15
N ASN A 34 -2.77 -32.16 33.12
CA ASN A 34 -3.80 -32.99 33.75
C ASN A 34 -3.83 -32.73 35.25
N GLY A 35 -5.03 -32.48 35.79
CA GLY A 35 -5.25 -32.17 37.20
C GLY A 35 -5.29 -30.67 37.51
N ASP A 36 -5.04 -29.79 36.54
CA ASP A 36 -5.18 -28.34 36.73
C ASP A 36 -6.66 -27.92 36.85
N GLU A 37 -6.96 -27.10 37.86
CA GLU A 37 -8.24 -26.39 37.96
C GLU A 37 -8.18 -25.09 37.14
N VAL A 38 -9.09 -24.94 36.17
CA VAL A 38 -9.08 -23.80 35.24
C VAL A 38 -10.36 -22.98 35.39
N GLU A 39 -10.20 -21.71 35.77
CA GLU A 39 -11.27 -20.72 35.83
C GLU A 39 -11.15 -19.75 34.64
N ILE A 40 -12.20 -19.60 33.84
CA ILE A 40 -12.21 -18.71 32.66
C ILE A 40 -12.92 -17.40 33.00
N ILE A 41 -12.21 -16.28 32.82
CA ILE A 41 -12.73 -14.94 33.01
C ILE A 41 -13.37 -14.47 31.69
N ARG A 42 -14.63 -14.02 31.75
CA ARG A 42 -15.45 -13.71 30.55
C ARG A 42 -15.95 -12.26 30.53
N SER A 43 -16.10 -11.69 29.34
CA SER A 43 -16.76 -10.40 29.09
C SER A 43 -17.63 -10.45 27.84
N LYS A 44 -18.86 -9.92 27.92
CA LYS A 44 -19.82 -9.91 26.80
C LYS A 44 -19.42 -8.98 25.64
N ALA A 45 -18.57 -8.00 25.91
CA ALA A 45 -18.09 -7.05 24.89
C ALA A 45 -16.93 -7.62 24.06
N GLN A 46 -16.34 -8.73 24.50
CA GLN A 46 -15.16 -9.30 23.87
C GLN A 46 -15.54 -10.07 22.61
N VAL A 47 -14.69 -9.92 21.58
CA VAL A 47 -14.68 -10.75 20.37
C VAL A 47 -13.30 -11.39 20.29
N PRO A 48 -13.19 -12.69 19.92
CA PRO A 48 -11.89 -13.35 19.86
C PRO A 48 -10.97 -12.67 18.83
N PRO A 49 -9.76 -12.25 19.23
CA PRO A 49 -8.76 -11.71 18.31
C PRO A 49 -8.36 -12.74 17.24
N ALA A 50 -8.15 -12.30 16.01
CA ALA A 50 -7.74 -13.18 14.90
C ALA A 50 -6.41 -13.91 15.18
N ALA A 51 -5.50 -13.29 15.96
CA ALA A 51 -4.23 -13.87 16.35
C ALA A 51 -4.35 -15.19 17.13
N TRP A 52 -5.48 -15.42 17.81
CA TRP A 52 -5.72 -16.67 18.54
C TRP A 52 -5.78 -17.89 17.62
N GLU A 53 -6.09 -17.71 16.34
CA GLU A 53 -6.10 -18.80 15.37
C GLU A 53 -4.77 -19.55 15.32
N ASN A 54 -3.64 -18.85 15.49
CA ASN A 54 -2.31 -19.44 15.45
C ASN A 54 -1.87 -20.04 16.80
N VAL A 55 -2.52 -19.65 17.89
CA VAL A 55 -2.19 -20.06 19.26
C VAL A 55 -2.93 -21.33 19.66
N VAL A 56 -4.17 -21.49 19.21
CA VAL A 56 -4.99 -22.66 19.56
C VAL A 56 -4.49 -23.93 18.87
N VAL A 57 -4.59 -25.04 19.58
CA VAL A 57 -4.17 -26.35 19.08
C VAL A 57 -5.36 -27.11 18.50
N THR A 58 -6.51 -27.07 19.16
CA THR A 58 -7.66 -27.91 18.79
C THR A 58 -8.37 -27.41 17.52
N GLY A 59 -8.83 -28.35 16.69
CA GLY A 59 -9.60 -28.02 15.47
C GLY A 59 -10.92 -27.31 15.78
N LYS A 60 -11.60 -27.69 16.88
CA LYS A 60 -12.84 -27.06 17.33
C LYS A 60 -12.62 -25.57 17.63
N ALA A 61 -11.63 -25.22 18.46
CA ALA A 61 -11.31 -23.84 18.79
C ALA A 61 -10.91 -23.04 17.54
N ARG A 62 -10.03 -23.59 16.69
CA ARG A 62 -9.60 -22.92 15.46
C ARG A 62 -10.77 -22.60 14.53
N SER A 63 -11.69 -23.55 14.35
CA SER A 63 -12.88 -23.36 13.52
C SER A 63 -13.85 -22.31 14.08
N ALA A 64 -14.03 -22.29 15.41
CA ALA A 64 -14.87 -21.33 16.11
C ALA A 64 -14.31 -19.90 16.00
N ILE A 65 -13.01 -19.73 16.25
CA ILE A 65 -12.31 -18.45 16.10
C ILE A 65 -12.43 -17.94 14.66
N ARG A 66 -12.12 -18.77 13.65
CA ARG A 66 -12.28 -18.40 12.22
C ARG A 66 -13.70 -17.93 11.90
N ARG A 67 -14.71 -18.59 12.45
CA ARG A 67 -16.12 -18.20 12.27
C ARG A 67 -16.41 -16.86 12.94
N ALA A 68 -15.98 -16.67 14.18
CA ALA A 68 -16.19 -15.43 14.93
C ALA A 68 -15.49 -14.24 14.25
N THR A 69 -14.23 -14.40 13.82
CA THR A 69 -13.47 -13.38 13.10
C THR A 69 -14.14 -13.00 11.77
N ARG A 70 -14.59 -14.00 10.97
CA ARG A 70 -15.36 -13.71 9.73
C ARG A 70 -16.64 -12.94 10.01
N ASN A 71 -17.39 -13.31 11.04
CA ASN A 71 -18.62 -12.61 11.41
C ASN A 71 -18.36 -11.16 11.86
N ALA A 72 -17.30 -10.93 12.64
CA ALA A 72 -16.89 -9.60 13.07
C ALA A 72 -16.51 -8.71 11.87
N ILE A 73 -15.70 -9.26 10.95
CA ILE A 73 -15.33 -8.59 9.70
C ILE A 73 -16.56 -8.23 8.87
N ARG A 74 -17.50 -9.16 8.69
CA ARG A 74 -18.76 -8.90 7.96
C ARG A 74 -19.54 -7.76 8.60
N LYS A 75 -19.71 -7.79 9.92
CA LYS A 75 -20.43 -6.75 10.67
C LYS A 75 -19.78 -5.36 10.52
N GLN A 76 -18.45 -5.29 10.51
CA GLN A 76 -17.72 -4.03 10.45
C GLN A 76 -17.67 -3.42 9.04
N TYR A 77 -17.46 -4.24 8.00
CA TYR A 77 -17.11 -3.74 6.66
C TYR A 77 -18.23 -3.86 5.61
N SER A 78 -19.26 -4.69 5.83
CA SER A 78 -20.35 -4.87 4.86
C SER A 78 -21.04 -3.55 4.47
N GLY A 79 -21.31 -2.67 5.44
CA GLY A 79 -21.95 -1.37 5.19
C GLY A 79 -21.07 -0.40 4.39
N LEU A 80 -19.75 -0.48 4.55
CA LEU A 80 -18.81 0.32 3.74
C LEU A 80 -18.73 -0.22 2.31
N GLY A 81 -18.59 -1.53 2.14
CA GLY A 81 -18.56 -2.16 0.82
C GLY A 81 -19.85 -1.98 0.02
N THR A 82 -21.00 -1.94 0.71
CA THR A 82 -22.29 -1.63 0.08
C THR A 82 -22.27 -0.25 -0.55
N ARG A 83 -21.85 0.78 0.19
CA ARG A 83 -21.77 2.17 -0.33
C ARG A 83 -20.77 2.33 -1.48
N ILE A 84 -19.66 1.59 -1.44
CA ILE A 84 -18.66 1.59 -2.50
C ILE A 84 -19.25 1.01 -3.80
N LEU A 85 -19.92 -0.14 -3.70
CA LEU A 85 -20.54 -0.78 -4.87
C LEU A 85 -21.75 0.00 -5.37
N GLU A 86 -22.58 0.59 -4.50
CA GLU A 86 -23.69 1.47 -4.92
C GLU A 86 -23.21 2.58 -5.84
N ARG A 87 -22.15 3.31 -5.44
CA ARG A 87 -21.54 4.35 -6.28
C ARG A 87 -20.95 3.80 -7.58
N ALA A 88 -20.34 2.62 -7.55
CA ALA A 88 -19.77 1.99 -8.75
C ALA A 88 -20.86 1.60 -9.76
N PHE A 89 -21.96 1.01 -9.29
CA PHE A 89 -23.11 0.65 -10.11
C PHE A 89 -23.82 1.90 -10.67
N GLU A 90 -24.01 2.93 -9.85
CA GLU A 90 -24.62 4.20 -10.28
C GLU A 90 -23.81 4.86 -11.41
N ARG A 91 -22.48 4.92 -11.28
CA ARG A 91 -21.59 5.42 -12.34
C ARG A 91 -21.69 4.60 -13.63
N ALA A 92 -21.92 3.30 -13.52
CA ALA A 92 -22.10 2.40 -14.64
C ALA A 92 -23.53 2.46 -15.25
N GLY A 93 -24.42 3.31 -14.73
CA GLY A 93 -25.82 3.37 -15.14
C GLY A 93 -26.61 2.10 -14.81
N LYS A 94 -26.17 1.32 -13.82
CA LYS A 94 -26.82 0.08 -13.36
C LYS A 94 -27.40 0.28 -11.96
N THR A 95 -28.48 -0.41 -11.65
CA THR A 95 -29.05 -0.42 -10.30
C THR A 95 -28.32 -1.42 -9.42
N PHE A 96 -27.87 -0.96 -8.24
CA PHE A 96 -27.27 -1.84 -7.26
C PHE A 96 -28.35 -2.69 -6.57
N SER A 97 -28.15 -4.00 -6.56
CA SER A 97 -28.95 -4.94 -5.77
C SER A 97 -28.07 -6.07 -5.26
N LYS A 98 -28.31 -6.52 -4.02
CA LYS A 98 -27.62 -7.69 -3.45
C LYS A 98 -27.82 -8.96 -4.28
N ASP A 99 -28.97 -9.08 -4.94
CA ASP A 99 -29.27 -10.22 -5.81
C ASP A 99 -28.47 -10.20 -7.11
N ALA A 100 -28.12 -9.01 -7.60
CA ALA A 100 -27.28 -8.86 -8.79
C ALA A 100 -25.87 -9.41 -8.54
N LEU A 101 -25.40 -9.50 -7.29
CA LEU A 101 -24.08 -10.03 -6.96
C LEU A 101 -24.02 -11.57 -6.95
N LYS A 102 -25.17 -12.26 -6.85
CA LYS A 102 -25.23 -13.73 -6.73
C LYS A 102 -24.56 -14.47 -7.90
N PRO A 103 -24.77 -14.10 -9.18
CA PRO A 103 -24.12 -14.77 -10.32
C PRO A 103 -22.59 -14.61 -10.32
N GLY A 104 -22.08 -13.53 -9.71
CA GLY A 104 -20.66 -13.21 -9.65
C GLY A 104 -19.89 -13.94 -8.53
N LEU A 105 -20.57 -14.52 -7.54
CA LEU A 105 -19.94 -15.12 -6.35
C LEU A 105 -18.86 -16.15 -6.68
N ASN A 106 -19.17 -17.05 -7.62
CA ASN A 106 -18.23 -18.09 -8.05
C ASN A 106 -16.99 -17.50 -8.73
N ARG A 107 -17.15 -16.43 -9.53
CA ARG A 107 -16.04 -15.74 -10.21
C ARG A 107 -15.17 -14.95 -9.22
N LEU A 108 -15.78 -14.45 -8.14
CA LEU A 108 -15.09 -13.68 -7.09
C LEU A 108 -14.50 -14.57 -5.99
N ALA A 109 -14.60 -15.90 -6.11
CA ALA A 109 -14.14 -16.86 -5.12
C ALA A 109 -14.69 -16.57 -3.69
N ARG A 110 -15.97 -16.20 -3.60
CA ARG A 110 -16.69 -15.96 -2.34
C ARG A 110 -17.97 -16.78 -2.30
N LYS A 111 -18.34 -17.24 -1.10
CA LYS A 111 -19.52 -18.10 -0.91
C LYS A 111 -20.79 -17.28 -0.73
N GLU A 112 -20.69 -16.14 -0.06
CA GLU A 112 -21.83 -15.29 0.31
C GLU A 112 -21.66 -13.86 -0.21
N VAL A 113 -22.77 -13.18 -0.48
CA VAL A 113 -22.78 -11.77 -0.91
C VAL A 113 -22.16 -10.86 0.16
N GLU A 114 -22.41 -11.15 1.43
CA GLU A 114 -21.80 -10.41 2.55
C GLU A 114 -20.29 -10.51 2.58
N ASP A 115 -19.71 -11.63 2.12
CA ASP A 115 -18.26 -11.77 2.03
C ASP A 115 -17.68 -10.89 0.93
N VAL A 116 -18.38 -10.75 -0.21
CA VAL A 116 -18.00 -9.82 -1.28
C VAL A 116 -18.03 -8.39 -0.76
N LEU A 117 -19.13 -7.98 -0.11
CA LEU A 117 -19.26 -6.65 0.46
C LEU A 117 -18.18 -6.37 1.50
N ALA A 118 -17.89 -7.32 2.39
CA ALA A 118 -16.84 -7.16 3.39
C ALA A 118 -15.43 -7.16 2.80
N SER A 119 -15.16 -7.88 1.70
CA SER A 119 -13.86 -7.83 0.99
C SER A 119 -13.69 -6.51 0.24
N VAL A 120 -14.73 -5.98 -0.42
CA VAL A 120 -14.69 -4.65 -1.04
C VAL A 120 -14.50 -3.56 0.02
N GLY A 121 -15.23 -3.63 1.13
CA GLY A 121 -15.11 -2.67 2.23
C GLY A 121 -13.74 -2.65 2.91
N ARG A 122 -12.96 -3.73 2.80
CA ARG A 122 -11.57 -3.82 3.27
C ARG A 122 -10.53 -3.51 2.21
N GLY A 123 -10.92 -3.35 0.94
CA GLY A 123 -10.01 -3.13 -0.18
C GLY A 123 -9.31 -4.39 -0.69
N GLU A 124 -9.71 -5.60 -0.27
CA GLU A 124 -9.18 -6.86 -0.81
C GLU A 124 -9.68 -7.15 -2.23
N LEU A 125 -10.82 -6.57 -2.59
CA LEU A 125 -11.50 -6.79 -3.88
C LEU A 125 -11.82 -5.44 -4.50
N SER A 126 -11.38 -5.22 -5.74
CA SER A 126 -11.63 -3.96 -6.44
C SER A 126 -13.07 -3.90 -6.95
N SER A 127 -13.65 -2.70 -6.98
CA SER A 127 -15.03 -2.50 -7.45
C SER A 127 -15.23 -2.88 -8.94
N PRO A 128 -14.30 -2.56 -9.86
CA PRO A 128 -14.41 -2.98 -11.27
C PRO A 128 -14.38 -4.49 -11.45
N ASP A 129 -13.62 -5.23 -10.63
CA ASP A 129 -13.58 -6.69 -10.68
C ASP A 129 -14.93 -7.30 -10.32
N VAL A 130 -15.62 -6.71 -9.33
CA VAL A 130 -17.00 -7.09 -8.98
C VAL A 130 -17.94 -6.80 -10.15
N MET A 131 -17.82 -5.63 -10.78
CA MET A 131 -18.65 -5.26 -11.93
C MET A 131 -18.47 -6.21 -13.10
N LYS A 132 -17.23 -6.56 -13.45
CA LYS A 132 -16.89 -7.50 -14.51
C LYS A 132 -17.36 -8.92 -14.21
N ALA A 133 -17.30 -9.33 -12.94
CA ALA A 133 -17.79 -10.63 -12.52
C ALA A 133 -19.32 -10.76 -12.65
N VAL A 134 -20.05 -9.68 -12.37
CA VAL A 134 -21.52 -9.64 -12.43
C VAL A 134 -22.02 -9.40 -13.85
N PHE A 135 -21.38 -8.48 -14.58
CA PHE A 135 -21.72 -8.12 -15.94
C PHE A 135 -20.49 -8.36 -16.85
N PRO A 136 -20.37 -9.54 -17.48
CA PRO A 136 -19.25 -9.85 -18.38
C PRO A 136 -19.12 -8.89 -19.56
N ASP A 137 -20.24 -8.31 -20.00
CA ASP A 137 -20.32 -7.36 -21.10
C ASP A 137 -20.01 -5.92 -20.66
N TYR A 138 -19.81 -5.70 -19.36
CA TYR A 138 -19.39 -4.40 -18.84
C TYR A 138 -17.91 -4.19 -19.16
N LYS A 139 -17.66 -3.43 -20.22
CA LYS A 139 -16.39 -2.76 -20.46
C LYS A 139 -16.45 -1.44 -19.72
N ASP A 140 -15.57 -1.28 -18.74
CA ASP A 140 -15.35 0.02 -18.11
C ASP A 140 -14.97 1.00 -19.23
N GLU A 141 -15.76 2.07 -19.45
CA GLU A 141 -15.42 3.18 -20.37
C GLU A 141 -14.30 4.05 -19.77
N ARG A 142 -13.30 3.40 -19.17
CA ARG A 142 -11.96 3.94 -19.20
C ARG A 142 -11.57 3.92 -20.67
N VAL A 143 -11.37 5.10 -21.24
CA VAL A 143 -10.51 5.26 -22.41
C VAL A 143 -9.13 4.78 -21.96
N THR A 144 -8.92 3.47 -21.99
CA THR A 144 -7.57 2.91 -22.05
C THR A 144 -7.04 3.41 -23.38
N HIS A 145 -6.14 4.39 -23.35
CA HIS A 145 -5.32 4.65 -24.51
C HIS A 145 -4.73 3.29 -24.93
N PRO A 146 -4.87 2.85 -26.19
CA PRO A 146 -4.12 1.68 -26.63
C PRO A 146 -2.65 1.97 -26.33
N PRO A 147 -1.87 0.96 -25.88
CA PRO A 147 -0.47 1.18 -25.58
C PRO A 147 0.17 1.75 -26.84
N LYS A 148 0.69 2.98 -26.74
CA LYS A 148 1.51 3.59 -27.79
C LYS A 148 2.55 2.56 -28.21
N GLU A 149 2.74 2.42 -29.52
CA GLU A 149 3.73 1.51 -30.11
C GLU A 149 5.03 1.56 -29.30
N ARG A 150 5.39 0.41 -28.72
CA ARG A 150 6.54 0.27 -27.82
C ARG A 150 7.81 0.50 -28.63
N GLU A 151 8.50 1.61 -28.38
CA GLU A 151 9.85 1.83 -28.87
C GLU A 151 10.79 0.74 -28.33
N GLU A 152 11.56 0.12 -29.21
CA GLU A 152 12.47 -0.98 -28.88
C GLU A 152 13.49 -0.56 -27.81
N GLY A 153 13.65 -1.35 -26.74
CA GLY A 153 14.71 -1.18 -25.73
C GLY A 153 14.25 -0.86 -24.30
N TRP A 154 12.96 -0.57 -24.10
CA TRP A 154 12.38 -0.33 -22.77
C TRP A 154 11.83 -1.62 -22.14
N PHE A 155 12.08 -1.85 -20.85
CA PHE A 155 11.54 -3.00 -20.13
C PHE A 155 10.99 -2.62 -18.74
N ASN A 156 9.98 -3.37 -18.29
CA ASN A 156 9.39 -3.26 -16.95
C ASN A 156 10.16 -4.15 -15.97
N MET A 157 10.48 -3.62 -14.79
CA MET A 157 10.95 -4.45 -13.67
C MET A 157 9.79 -4.82 -12.77
N ARG A 158 9.75 -6.08 -12.32
CA ARG A 158 8.66 -6.63 -11.49
C ARG A 158 8.46 -5.89 -10.17
N ASN A 159 9.50 -5.25 -9.65
CA ASN A 159 9.51 -4.56 -8.35
C ASN A 159 9.52 -3.03 -8.47
N ALA A 160 9.23 -2.48 -9.65
CA ALA A 160 9.13 -1.05 -9.90
C ALA A 160 7.81 -0.79 -10.62
N ALA A 161 6.71 -0.84 -9.87
CA ALA A 161 5.38 -0.61 -10.38
C ALA A 161 5.32 0.74 -11.10
N GLY A 162 4.91 0.71 -12.35
CA GLY A 162 4.73 1.89 -13.17
C GLY A 162 6.01 2.62 -13.59
N MET A 163 7.12 1.91 -13.81
CA MET A 163 8.34 2.51 -14.36
C MET A 163 8.95 1.67 -15.50
N LEU A 164 9.37 2.37 -16.55
CA LEU A 164 10.12 1.83 -17.69
C LEU A 164 11.60 2.20 -17.54
N PHE A 165 12.48 1.23 -17.79
CA PHE A 165 13.94 1.40 -17.70
C PHE A 165 14.60 1.14 -19.05
N GLN A 166 15.66 1.90 -19.35
CA GLN A 166 16.56 1.67 -20.48
C GLN A 166 18.00 1.63 -19.96
N ILE A 167 18.62 0.44 -19.99
CA ILE A 167 20.00 0.23 -19.56
C ILE A 167 20.96 0.36 -20.76
N PRO A 168 21.98 1.23 -20.70
CA PRO A 168 23.02 1.30 -21.72
C PRO A 168 23.71 -0.06 -21.92
N GLY A 169 23.80 -0.53 -23.17
CA GLY A 169 24.53 -1.77 -23.53
C GLY A 169 23.71 -3.07 -23.53
N ARG A 170 22.43 -3.06 -23.15
CA ARG A 170 21.52 -4.21 -23.27
C ARG A 170 20.60 -4.10 -24.50
N SER A 171 21.19 -3.92 -25.68
CA SER A 171 20.45 -4.21 -26.93
C SER A 171 20.10 -5.69 -26.92
N SER A 172 18.80 -6.00 -26.96
CA SER A 172 18.25 -7.35 -27.02
C SER A 172 18.71 -8.05 -28.30
N ARG A 173 19.85 -8.72 -28.21
CA ARG A 173 20.33 -9.69 -29.18
C ARG A 173 19.60 -11.01 -28.94
N LYS A 174 18.64 -11.35 -29.82
CA LYS A 174 18.19 -12.71 -30.21
C LYS A 174 16.96 -12.58 -31.13
N THR A 175 16.79 -13.23 -32.28
CA THR A 175 17.55 -14.20 -33.08
C THR A 175 16.84 -14.27 -34.44
N LYS A 176 17.43 -13.78 -35.54
CA LYS A 176 17.17 -14.36 -36.87
C LYS A 176 18.23 -15.44 -37.08
N LYS A 177 17.77 -16.63 -37.48
CA LYS A 177 18.61 -17.79 -37.78
C LYS A 177 19.68 -17.45 -38.81
N GLN A 178 20.79 -18.19 -38.68
CA GLN A 178 21.94 -18.35 -39.59
C GLN A 178 23.14 -17.41 -39.43
N ALA A 179 24.28 -18.05 -39.12
CA ALA A 179 25.68 -17.75 -39.47
C ALA A 179 26.64 -17.93 -38.28
N GLN A 180 27.08 -19.17 -38.11
CA GLN A 180 28.43 -19.63 -37.77
C GLN A 180 29.52 -18.58 -37.43
N LYS A 181 30.07 -18.67 -36.21
CA LYS A 181 31.47 -19.04 -35.84
C LYS A 181 31.93 -18.29 -34.58
N GLN A 182 32.43 -19.12 -33.65
CA GLN A 182 33.37 -18.93 -32.53
C GLN A 182 33.72 -17.52 -32.06
N GLY A 183 33.62 -17.34 -30.74
CA GLY A 183 34.21 -16.22 -30.02
C GLY A 183 33.59 -16.10 -28.64
N GLU A 184 34.18 -16.79 -27.67
CA GLU A 184 33.97 -16.64 -26.23
C GLU A 184 33.72 -15.19 -25.81
N ALA A 185 32.58 -14.92 -25.18
CA ALA A 185 32.39 -13.74 -24.36
C ALA A 185 31.83 -14.21 -23.02
N VAL A 186 32.69 -14.15 -22.02
CA VAL A 186 32.47 -14.57 -20.64
C VAL A 186 31.27 -13.81 -20.05
N PRO A 187 30.28 -14.49 -19.45
CA PRO A 187 29.20 -13.81 -18.77
C PRO A 187 29.77 -13.06 -17.56
N ILE A 188 29.62 -11.74 -17.52
CA ILE A 188 29.88 -10.97 -16.30
C ILE A 188 28.86 -11.46 -15.27
N ARG A 189 29.39 -12.22 -14.30
CA ARG A 189 28.69 -12.73 -13.12
C ARG A 189 27.88 -11.61 -12.47
N GLY A 190 26.61 -11.87 -12.16
CA GLY A 190 26.01 -11.25 -10.98
C GLY A 190 24.58 -10.73 -11.05
N VAL A 191 23.87 -10.74 -12.18
CA VAL A 191 22.50 -10.18 -12.21
C VAL A 191 21.47 -11.23 -12.60
N THR A 192 21.32 -12.23 -11.74
CA THR A 192 20.16 -13.11 -11.69
C THR A 192 19.48 -12.88 -10.34
N GLY A 193 18.55 -11.94 -10.31
CA GLY A 193 17.81 -11.53 -9.11
C GLY A 193 17.08 -10.21 -9.37
N ASP A 194 15.88 -10.04 -8.82
CA ASP A 194 15.17 -8.76 -8.81
C ASP A 194 16.09 -7.68 -8.25
N LEU A 195 16.55 -6.75 -9.10
CA LEU A 195 17.30 -5.60 -8.60
C LEU A 195 16.34 -4.74 -7.77
N PRO A 196 16.64 -4.46 -6.49
CA PRO A 196 15.79 -3.59 -5.70
C PRO A 196 15.80 -2.18 -6.30
N VAL A 197 14.61 -1.60 -6.42
CA VAL A 197 14.40 -0.23 -6.87
C VAL A 197 13.94 0.60 -5.68
N ARG A 198 14.55 1.77 -5.47
CA ARG A 198 14.25 2.66 -4.34
C ARG A 198 14.21 4.11 -4.80
N PHE A 199 13.45 4.94 -4.10
CA PHE A 199 13.48 6.38 -4.28
C PHE A 199 14.59 7.01 -3.43
N ALA A 200 15.17 8.09 -3.95
CA ALA A 200 16.06 8.95 -3.17
C ALA A 200 15.31 9.57 -1.96
N PRO A 201 16.03 10.01 -0.92
CA PRO A 201 15.43 10.64 0.27
C PRO A 201 14.57 11.88 -0.02
N GLU A 202 14.82 12.56 -1.15
CA GLU A 202 14.03 13.72 -1.62
C GLU A 202 12.64 13.31 -2.14
N GLY A 203 12.48 12.03 -2.52
CA GLY A 203 11.30 11.49 -3.15
C GLY A 203 11.17 11.87 -4.63
N ALA A 204 10.42 11.08 -5.38
CA ALA A 204 10.05 11.39 -6.75
C ALA A 204 8.59 11.05 -6.97
N VAL A 205 7.88 11.95 -7.66
CA VAL A 205 6.44 11.89 -7.81
C VAL A 205 6.08 11.78 -9.30
N PRO A 206 5.00 11.07 -9.66
CA PRO A 206 4.53 10.98 -11.03
C PRO A 206 4.37 12.35 -11.68
N GLY A 207 5.04 12.56 -12.81
CA GLY A 207 5.14 13.84 -13.51
C GLY A 207 6.51 14.51 -13.38
N ASP A 208 7.35 14.09 -12.42
CA ASP A 208 8.75 14.50 -12.39
C ASP A 208 9.54 13.87 -13.54
N ARG A 209 10.52 14.62 -14.06
CA ARG A 209 11.58 14.03 -14.88
C ARG A 209 12.54 13.29 -13.97
N ILE A 210 12.69 11.98 -14.15
CA ILE A 210 13.46 11.11 -13.28
C ILE A 210 14.63 10.45 -14.03
N VAL A 211 15.67 10.08 -13.27
CA VAL A 211 16.81 9.30 -13.72
C VAL A 211 17.12 8.22 -12.67
N GLY A 212 17.63 7.07 -13.11
CA GLY A 212 18.04 5.99 -12.23
C GLY A 212 19.56 5.92 -12.13
N ILE A 213 20.09 5.77 -10.91
CA ILE A 213 21.51 5.53 -10.69
C ILE A 213 21.71 4.09 -10.21
N LEU A 214 22.50 3.32 -10.96
CA LEU A 214 22.90 1.97 -10.58
C LEU A 214 23.97 2.02 -9.48
N GLN A 215 23.62 1.58 -8.27
CA GLN A 215 24.52 1.50 -7.13
C GLN A 215 24.97 0.04 -6.92
N PRO A 216 26.29 -0.26 -6.98
CA PRO A 216 26.81 -1.59 -6.72
C PRO A 216 26.34 -2.13 -5.37
N GLY A 217 25.65 -3.29 -5.37
CA GLY A 217 25.15 -3.94 -4.16
C GLY A 217 23.82 -3.41 -3.60
N SER A 218 23.40 -2.18 -3.93
CA SER A 218 22.16 -1.57 -3.41
C SER A 218 21.00 -1.50 -4.43
N GLY A 219 21.25 -1.78 -5.71
CA GLY A 219 20.24 -1.78 -6.76
C GLY A 219 20.17 -0.45 -7.51
N ILE A 220 18.96 -0.02 -7.89
CA ILE A 220 18.72 1.22 -8.64
C ILE A 220 18.03 2.23 -7.73
N THR A 221 18.61 3.42 -7.62
CA THR A 221 18.03 4.54 -6.87
C THR A 221 17.52 5.58 -7.86
N ILE A 222 16.25 5.96 -7.71
CA ILE A 222 15.56 6.93 -8.59
C ILE A 222 15.69 8.32 -7.99
N TYR A 223 16.15 9.26 -8.80
CA TYR A 223 16.31 10.67 -8.47
C TYR A 223 15.49 11.53 -9.43
N PRO A 224 14.91 12.65 -8.97
CA PRO A 224 14.52 13.74 -9.85
C PRO A 224 15.75 14.29 -10.60
N ILE A 225 15.60 14.66 -11.87
CA ILE A 225 16.71 15.15 -12.71
C ILE A 225 17.37 16.43 -12.17
N GLN A 226 16.70 17.16 -11.28
CA GLN A 226 17.23 18.37 -10.66
C GLN A 226 17.87 18.13 -9.29
N SER A 227 17.94 16.88 -8.81
CA SER A 227 18.52 16.58 -7.51
C SER A 227 20.02 16.95 -7.48
N PRO A 228 20.48 17.76 -6.52
CA PRO A 228 21.91 18.07 -6.36
C PRO A 228 22.77 16.83 -6.10
N SER A 229 22.15 15.77 -5.58
CA SER A 229 22.80 14.47 -5.36
C SER A 229 23.34 13.85 -6.66
N LEU A 230 22.84 14.27 -7.83
CA LEU A 230 23.27 13.76 -9.13
C LEU A 230 24.68 14.19 -9.52
N THR A 231 25.15 15.37 -9.06
CA THR A 231 26.50 15.88 -9.38
C THR A 231 27.61 14.91 -8.95
N ALA A 232 27.38 14.12 -7.90
CA ALA A 232 28.32 13.10 -7.44
C ALA A 232 28.55 11.95 -8.46
N TYR A 233 27.71 11.86 -9.49
CA TYR A 233 27.73 10.79 -10.49
C TYR A 233 28.01 11.28 -11.92
N ASP A 234 28.29 12.58 -12.12
CA ASP A 234 28.56 13.16 -13.44
C ASP A 234 29.74 12.48 -14.15
N ASP A 235 30.77 12.09 -13.41
CA ASP A 235 31.96 11.39 -13.94
C ASP A 235 31.73 9.90 -14.25
N GLN A 236 30.53 9.37 -14.02
CA GLN A 236 30.24 7.94 -14.06
C GLN A 236 29.03 7.61 -14.96
N PRO A 237 29.09 7.93 -16.26
CA PRO A 237 27.95 7.81 -17.18
C PRO A 237 27.40 6.38 -17.28
N ASP A 238 28.24 5.35 -17.11
CA ASP A 238 27.82 3.94 -17.16
C ASP A 238 26.83 3.54 -16.05
N ARG A 239 26.71 4.36 -15.00
CA ARG A 239 25.75 4.13 -13.89
C ARG A 239 24.38 4.74 -14.17
N TRP A 240 24.28 5.61 -15.17
CA TRP A 240 23.04 6.32 -15.47
C TRP A 240 22.11 5.40 -16.26
N ILE A 241 20.87 5.34 -15.78
CA ILE A 241 19.80 4.57 -16.38
C ILE A 241 18.68 5.54 -16.67
N ASP A 242 18.24 5.55 -17.92
CA ASP A 242 17.07 6.32 -18.31
C ASP A 242 15.82 5.64 -17.74
N VAL A 243 15.02 6.42 -17.01
CA VAL A 243 13.80 5.96 -16.35
C VAL A 243 12.64 6.83 -16.80
N ARG A 244 11.49 6.19 -17.07
CA ARG A 244 10.23 6.89 -17.34
C ARG A 244 9.15 6.35 -16.45
N TRP A 245 8.22 7.22 -16.08
CA TRP A 245 6.96 6.80 -15.48
C TRP A 245 6.11 6.09 -16.54
N ASP A 246 5.61 4.92 -16.18
CA ASP A 246 4.64 4.08 -16.92
C ASP A 246 3.53 3.66 -15.96
N ILE A 247 3.02 4.65 -15.22
CA ILE A 247 2.02 4.40 -14.19
C ILE A 247 0.70 4.17 -14.89
N ASP A 248 0.15 2.99 -14.65
CA ASP A 248 -1.22 2.70 -15.00
C ASP A 248 -2.12 3.63 -14.17
N GLU A 249 -2.90 4.50 -14.83
CA GLU A 249 -3.82 5.46 -14.17
C GLU A 249 -4.81 4.77 -13.22
N ASP A 250 -4.97 3.46 -13.38
CA ASP A 250 -5.83 2.60 -12.59
C ASP A 250 -5.18 2.07 -11.30
N THR A 251 -3.84 2.11 -11.21
CA THR A 251 -3.06 1.74 -10.03
C THR A 251 -2.82 2.96 -9.17
N LYS A 252 -3.65 3.14 -8.14
CA LYS A 252 -3.50 4.24 -7.18
C LYS A 252 -2.50 3.86 -6.09
N GLU A 253 -1.24 4.19 -6.32
CA GLU A 253 -0.18 4.16 -5.31
C GLU A 253 0.22 5.60 -4.93
N ARG A 254 0.55 5.83 -3.65
CA ARG A 254 1.09 7.11 -3.20
C ARG A 254 2.60 7.07 -3.25
N PHE A 255 3.20 8.17 -3.69
CA PHE A 255 4.62 8.33 -3.87
C PHE A 255 5.20 9.27 -2.81
N PRO A 256 6.42 8.97 -2.31
CA PRO A 256 7.05 9.79 -1.30
C PRO A 256 7.47 11.15 -1.89
N ALA A 257 7.20 12.22 -1.14
CA ALA A 257 7.60 13.58 -1.45
C ALA A 257 8.03 14.30 -0.18
N ARG A 258 9.14 15.03 -0.23
CA ARG A 258 9.63 15.83 0.91
C ARG A 258 9.38 17.31 0.70
N VAL A 259 8.81 17.97 1.71
CA VAL A 259 8.53 19.41 1.69
C VAL A 259 9.13 20.07 2.93
N SER A 260 9.73 21.25 2.73
CA SER A 260 10.19 22.15 3.78
C SER A 260 9.15 23.25 3.97
N VAL A 261 8.68 23.44 5.19
CA VAL A 261 7.70 24.46 5.56
C VAL A 261 8.26 25.31 6.69
N THR A 262 8.30 26.62 6.46
CA THR A 262 8.62 27.61 7.50
C THR A 262 7.32 28.27 7.93
N ALA A 263 7.04 28.24 9.22
CA ALA A 263 5.79 28.72 9.80
C ALA A 263 6.05 29.58 11.03
N ILE A 264 5.08 30.43 11.38
CA ILE A 264 5.09 31.20 12.61
C ILE A 264 4.99 30.23 13.80
N ASN A 265 5.75 30.47 14.87
CA ASN A 265 5.75 29.60 16.05
C ASN A 265 4.67 30.00 17.06
N GLU A 266 3.40 29.82 16.68
CA GLU A 266 2.25 30.10 17.53
C GLU A 266 1.35 28.86 17.72
N PRO A 267 0.63 28.74 18.86
CA PRO A 267 -0.35 27.69 19.08
C PRO A 267 -1.36 27.61 17.92
N GLY A 268 -1.48 26.42 17.33
CA GLY A 268 -2.37 26.17 16.18
C GLY A 268 -1.70 26.21 14.81
N SER A 269 -0.47 26.73 14.69
CA SER A 269 0.24 26.81 13.39
C SER A 269 0.45 25.44 12.75
N LEU A 270 0.85 24.43 13.54
CA LEU A 270 0.98 23.05 13.07
C LEU A 270 -0.38 22.43 12.71
N ALA A 271 -1.45 22.75 13.45
CA ALA A 271 -2.78 22.24 13.18
C ALA A 271 -3.31 22.76 11.84
N ASN A 272 -3.07 24.04 11.55
CA ASN A 272 -3.41 24.66 10.26
C ASN A 272 -2.69 23.98 9.10
N ILE A 273 -1.38 23.74 9.23
CA ILE A 273 -0.58 23.03 8.22
C ILE A 273 -1.14 21.62 8.02
N ALA A 274 -1.39 20.87 9.10
CA ALA A 274 -1.95 19.53 9.03
C ALA A 274 -3.34 19.52 8.37
N GLN A 275 -4.15 20.54 8.59
CA GLN A 275 -5.47 20.68 7.98
C GLN A 275 -5.38 20.90 6.46
N VAL A 276 -4.44 21.73 5.99
CA VAL A 276 -4.19 21.91 4.55
C VAL A 276 -3.71 20.60 3.91
N VAL A 277 -2.81 19.87 4.57
CA VAL A 277 -2.33 18.57 4.10
C VAL A 277 -3.48 17.56 4.01
N ALA A 278 -4.32 17.49 5.05
CA ALA A 278 -5.50 16.60 5.08
C ALA A 278 -6.55 16.97 4.02
N ALA A 279 -6.81 18.27 3.80
CA ALA A 279 -7.75 18.74 2.77
C ALA A 279 -7.31 18.37 1.34
N ASN A 280 -6.00 18.20 1.14
CA ASN A 280 -5.45 17.73 -0.13
C ASN A 280 -5.41 16.22 -0.30
N ASP A 281 -5.82 15.42 0.70
CA ASP A 281 -5.69 13.95 0.72
C ASP A 281 -4.24 13.47 0.58
N ALA A 282 -3.31 14.19 1.22
CA ALA A 282 -1.91 13.77 1.36
C ALA A 282 -1.68 13.13 2.74
N ASN A 283 -0.89 12.06 2.77
CA ASN A 283 -0.52 11.41 4.03
C ASN A 283 0.76 12.03 4.59
N ILE A 284 0.88 12.16 5.91
CA ILE A 284 2.13 12.56 6.58
C ILE A 284 2.80 11.29 7.10
N HIS A 285 3.95 10.93 6.52
CA HIS A 285 4.75 9.79 6.95
C HIS A 285 5.67 10.17 8.12
N MET A 286 6.37 11.30 8.01
CA MET A 286 7.26 11.80 9.05
C MET A 286 7.18 13.33 9.10
N LEU A 287 7.27 13.88 10.30
CA LEU A 287 7.42 15.31 10.53
C LEU A 287 8.58 15.52 11.50
N SER A 288 9.49 16.41 11.13
CA SER A 288 10.63 16.80 11.97
C SER A 288 10.77 18.31 12.02
N MET A 289 10.89 18.86 13.23
CA MET A 289 11.26 20.26 13.44
C MET A 289 12.78 20.39 13.26
N VAL A 290 13.22 21.08 12.22
CA VAL A 290 14.65 21.26 11.92
C VAL A 290 15.22 22.40 12.74
N ARG A 291 14.48 23.52 12.79
CA ARG A 291 14.86 24.71 13.53
C ARG A 291 13.63 25.30 14.20
N THR A 292 13.71 25.49 15.51
CA THR A 292 12.65 26.14 16.29
C THR A 292 13.23 27.39 16.93
N ALA A 293 12.68 28.54 16.55
CA ALA A 293 12.96 29.84 17.15
C ALA A 293 11.67 30.37 17.83
N PRO A 294 11.76 31.40 18.67
CA PRO A 294 10.58 32.00 19.30
C PRO A 294 9.53 32.48 18.29
N ASP A 295 9.97 33.02 17.15
CA ASP A 295 9.06 33.65 16.18
C ASP A 295 8.66 32.72 15.02
N PHE A 296 9.49 31.71 14.70
CA PHE A 296 9.26 30.81 13.57
C PHE A 296 9.79 29.40 13.84
N THR A 297 9.22 28.43 13.12
CA THR A 297 9.68 27.05 13.10
C THR A 297 9.82 26.59 11.65
N GLU A 298 10.95 25.97 11.35
CA GLU A 298 11.23 25.29 10.09
C GLU A 298 11.02 23.78 10.29
N MET A 299 10.18 23.20 9.44
CA MET A 299 9.76 21.81 9.51
C MET A 299 10.06 21.13 8.18
N ILE A 300 10.56 19.89 8.26
CA ILE A 300 10.57 18.97 7.14
C ILE A 300 9.42 17.99 7.32
N ILE A 301 8.61 17.87 6.29
CA ILE A 301 7.45 17.00 6.24
C ILE A 301 7.64 16.03 5.09
N ASP A 302 7.71 14.74 5.44
CA ASP A 302 7.68 13.64 4.49
C ASP A 302 6.23 13.26 4.24
N LEU A 303 5.79 13.50 3.01
CA LEU A 303 4.44 13.31 2.55
C LEU A 303 4.36 12.12 1.60
N GLU A 304 3.18 11.52 1.50
CA GLU A 304 2.85 10.61 0.40
C GLU A 304 1.71 11.21 -0.43
N VAL A 305 1.97 11.41 -1.72
CA VAL A 305 1.10 12.10 -2.67
C VAL A 305 0.87 11.27 -3.94
N TRP A 306 -0.22 11.51 -4.65
CA TRP A 306 -0.60 10.79 -5.87
C TRP A 306 0.21 11.24 -7.08
N ASP A 307 0.30 12.55 -7.31
CA ASP A 307 0.92 13.13 -8.49
C ASP A 307 1.52 14.52 -8.23
N LEU A 308 2.30 15.00 -9.20
CA LEU A 308 2.93 16.31 -9.11
C LEU A 308 1.90 17.44 -9.06
N LYS A 309 0.72 17.24 -9.68
CA LYS A 309 -0.37 18.23 -9.70
C LYS A 309 -0.95 18.46 -8.29
N GLN A 310 -1.22 17.39 -7.55
CA GLN A 310 -1.68 17.43 -6.17
C GLN A 310 -0.62 18.06 -5.27
N LEU A 311 0.66 17.68 -5.43
CA LEU A 311 1.74 18.24 -4.64
C LEU A 311 1.86 19.76 -4.84
N ASN A 312 1.81 20.23 -6.09
CA ASN A 312 1.86 21.65 -6.40
C ASN A 312 0.67 22.42 -5.83
N ARG A 313 -0.53 21.82 -5.88
CA ARG A 313 -1.74 22.39 -5.25
C ARG A 313 -1.61 22.47 -3.72
N LEU A 314 -1.04 21.44 -3.10
CA LEU A 314 -0.78 21.43 -1.66
C LEU A 314 0.22 22.54 -1.29
N LEU A 315 1.31 22.66 -2.04
CA LEU A 315 2.32 23.71 -1.82
C LEU A 315 1.74 25.12 -1.98
N SER A 316 0.90 25.36 -2.99
CA SER A 316 0.26 26.66 -3.17
C SER A 316 -0.67 27.00 -2.00
N GLN A 317 -1.48 26.04 -1.55
CA GLN A 317 -2.39 26.25 -0.42
C GLN A 317 -1.65 26.43 0.91
N LEU A 318 -0.51 25.74 1.10
CA LEU A 318 0.34 25.99 2.26
C LEU A 318 0.87 27.42 2.26
N LYS A 319 1.37 27.93 1.11
CA LYS A 319 1.85 29.31 0.99
C LYS A 319 0.77 30.37 1.19
N GLU A 320 -0.48 30.04 0.86
CA GLU A 320 -1.62 30.95 1.06
C GLU A 320 -2.07 31.03 2.52
N HIS A 321 -1.67 30.06 3.36
CA HIS A 321 -2.09 30.04 4.76
C HIS A 321 -1.31 31.06 5.59
N ALA A 322 -2.01 31.89 6.38
CA ALA A 322 -1.42 33.00 7.14
C ALA A 322 -0.32 32.59 8.14
N SER A 323 -0.36 31.34 8.62
CA SER A 323 0.65 30.80 9.55
C SER A 323 1.93 30.31 8.88
N VAL A 324 1.98 30.25 7.55
CA VAL A 324 3.11 29.75 6.77
C VAL A 324 3.81 30.93 6.08
N SER A 325 5.11 31.08 6.29
CA SER A 325 5.91 32.10 5.62
C SER A 325 6.54 31.60 4.32
N ASP A 326 6.94 30.32 4.28
CA ASP A 326 7.45 29.67 3.08
C ASP A 326 7.11 28.18 3.08
N ALA A 327 6.88 27.63 1.89
CA ALA A 327 6.68 26.20 1.69
C ALA A 327 7.27 25.79 0.34
N ARG A 328 8.29 24.93 0.35
CA ARG A 328 8.98 24.50 -0.87
C ARG A 328 9.25 23.01 -0.84
N ARG A 329 9.18 22.39 -2.01
CA ARG A 329 9.62 21.01 -2.17
C ARG A 329 11.13 20.95 -1.94
N VAL A 330 11.59 19.92 -1.22
CA VAL A 330 13.01 19.66 -1.01
C VAL A 330 13.54 18.89 -2.22
N ASN A 331 13.77 19.62 -3.30
CA ASN A 331 14.47 19.13 -4.50
C ASN A 331 15.80 19.87 -4.63
N GLY A 332 16.61 19.89 -3.55
CA GLY A 332 17.78 20.75 -3.50
C GLY A 332 17.46 22.22 -3.27
#